data_AF-A0A401ZS33-F1
#
_entry.id   AF-A0A401ZS33-F1
#
_cell.length_a   1.000
_cell.length_b   1.000
_cell.length_c   1.000
_cell.angle_alpha   90.00
_cell.angle_beta   90.00
_cell.angle_gamma   90.00
#
_symmetry.space_group_name_H-M   'P 1'
#
loop_
_entity.id
_entity.type
_entity.pdbx_description
1 polymer ?
#
loop_
_entity_poly.entity_id
_entity_poly.type
_entity_poly.pdbx_seq_one_letter_code
_entity_poly.pdbx_strand_id
1 'polypeptide(L)'
;MDGVGNWLLFMPQISVASSKLRVMLGRRLQGIGALQAQTNLWLLPYSAEHEKVITNMLADLKEQGGAAFFFAPRLGVTRCSNR
;
A
#
# COMPACT_ATOMS: atom_id res chain seq x y z
N MET A 1 12.71 1.96 -20.76
CA MET A 1 12.34 1.88 -19.33
C MET A 1 11.78 3.25 -18.97
N ASP A 2 10.48 3.43 -19.20
CA ASP A 2 9.83 4.73 -19.08
C ASP A 2 9.62 5.06 -17.59
N GLY A 3 10.41 6.01 -17.12
CA GLY A 3 10.85 6.15 -15.73
C GLY A 3 9.88 6.76 -14.72
N VAL A 4 8.56 6.57 -14.83
CA VAL A 4 7.64 6.87 -13.71
C VAL A 4 6.51 5.84 -13.69
N GLY A 5 6.78 4.68 -13.10
CA GLY A 5 5.70 3.75 -12.76
C GLY A 5 4.78 4.40 -11.73
N ASN A 6 3.47 4.25 -11.90
CA ASN A 6 2.49 4.61 -10.89
C ASN A 6 2.61 3.62 -9.72
N TRP A 7 2.64 4.09 -8.47
CA TRP A 7 2.78 3.25 -7.28
C TRP A 7 1.64 3.45 -6.30
N LEU A 8 1.18 2.36 -5.70
CA LEU A 8 0.33 2.32 -4.53
C LEU A 8 1.21 2.34 -3.28
N LEU A 9 0.88 3.23 -2.34
CA LEU A 9 1.45 3.23 -1.00
C LEU A 9 0.43 2.63 -0.04
N PHE A 10 0.83 1.67 0.79
CA PHE A 10 -0.02 1.06 1.81
C PHE A 10 0.61 1.17 3.20
N MET A 11 -0.17 1.67 4.15
CA MET A 11 0.25 2.01 5.50
C MET A 11 -0.68 1.40 6.55
N PRO A 12 -0.43 0.15 6.98
CA PRO A 12 -1.19 -0.46 8.07
C PRO A 12 -0.84 0.16 9.43
N GLN A 13 -1.86 0.59 10.17
CA GLN A 13 -1.80 1.05 11.55
C GLN A 13 -2.19 -0.11 12.47
N ILE A 14 -1.23 -1.01 12.72
CA ILE A 14 -1.41 -2.14 13.62
C ILE A 14 -0.75 -1.82 14.96
N SER A 15 -1.50 -1.97 16.06
CA SER A 15 -0.96 -1.83 17.42
C SER A 15 0.24 -2.76 17.64
N VAL A 16 1.25 -2.25 18.35
CA VAL A 16 2.51 -2.95 18.63
C VAL A 16 2.27 -4.28 19.36
N ALA A 17 1.18 -4.41 20.10
CA ALA A 17 0.80 -5.63 20.83
C ALA A 17 0.43 -6.82 19.92
N SER A 18 0.08 -6.59 18.65
CA SER A 18 -0.36 -7.66 17.74
C SER A 18 0.75 -8.09 16.77
N SER A 19 1.74 -8.81 17.28
CA SER A 19 2.84 -9.39 16.49
C SER A 19 2.34 -10.38 15.42
N LYS A 20 1.34 -11.21 15.75
CA LYS A 20 0.74 -12.17 14.82
C LYS A 20 0.09 -11.49 13.61
N LEU A 21 -0.65 -10.39 13.84
CA LEU A 21 -1.32 -9.65 12.75
C LEU A 21 -0.32 -9.01 11.79
N ARG A 22 0.79 -8.46 12.31
CA ARG A 22 1.88 -7.90 11.50
C ARG A 22 2.55 -8.96 10.62
N VAL A 23 2.86 -10.13 11.18
CA VAL A 23 3.48 -11.23 10.42
C VAL A 23 2.55 -11.76 9.34
N MET A 24 1.27 -11.95 9.67
CA MET A 24 0.26 -12.38 8.71
C MET A 24 0.13 -11.38 7.55
N LEU A 25 0.01 -10.09 7.87
CA LEU A 25 -0.11 -9.05 6.87
C LEU A 25 1.13 -8.94 5.99
N GLY A 26 2.32 -8.97 6.59
CA GLY A 26 3.59 -8.92 5.86
C GLY A 26 3.73 -10.07 4.87
N ARG A 27 3.37 -11.30 5.27
CA ARG A 27 3.37 -12.47 4.36
C ARG A 27 2.39 -12.30 3.20
N ARG A 28 1.19 -11.78 3.47
CA ARG A 28 0.18 -11.54 2.42
C ARG A 28 0.63 -10.47 1.43
N LEU A 29 1.25 -9.40 1.91
CA LEU A 29 1.81 -8.32 1.09
C LEU A 29 2.99 -8.80 0.23
N GLN A 30 3.91 -9.58 0.81
CA GLN A 30 5.00 -10.22 0.05
C GLN A 30 4.47 -11.16 -1.03
N GLY A 31 3.42 -11.94 -0.72
CA GLY A 31 2.80 -12.86 -1.68
C GLY A 31 2.19 -12.20 -2.91
N ILE A 32 1.86 -10.91 -2.84
CA ILE A 32 1.36 -10.10 -3.97
C ILE A 32 2.44 -9.20 -4.57
N GLY A 33 3.71 -9.42 -4.23
CA GLY A 33 4.84 -8.67 -4.80
C GLY A 33 5.04 -7.26 -4.22
N ALA A 34 4.49 -6.98 -3.03
CA ALA A 34 4.73 -5.70 -2.38
C ALA A 34 6.17 -5.57 -1.88
N LEU A 35 6.76 -4.40 -2.10
CA LEU A 35 8.05 -4.02 -1.55
C LEU A 35 7.85 -3.35 -0.19
N GLN A 36 8.61 -3.78 0.81
CA GLN A 36 8.62 -3.10 2.11
C GLN A 36 9.60 -1.93 2.07
N ALA A 37 9.08 -0.70 2.16
CA ALA A 37 9.91 0.51 2.18
C ALA A 37 10.38 0.86 3.60
N GLN A 38 9.50 0.72 4.59
CA GLN A 38 9.77 0.92 6.01
C GLN A 38 8.87 0.01 6.87
N THR A 39 9.09 0.02 8.18
CA THR A 39 8.15 -0.58 9.13
C THR A 39 6.75 0.00 8.91
N ASN A 40 5.79 -0.85 8.57
CA ASN A 40 4.41 -0.47 8.22
C ASN A 40 4.27 0.44 6.98
N LEU A 41 5.24 0.44 6.06
CA LEU A 41 5.15 1.14 4.79
C LEU A 41 5.46 0.19 3.65
N TRP A 42 4.47 0.00 2.78
CA TRP A 42 4.54 -0.95 1.68
C TRP A 42 4.24 -0.26 0.35
N LEU A 43 4.93 -0.69 -0.69
CA LEU A 43 4.82 -0.17 -2.04
C LEU A 43 4.40 -1.28 -2.99
N LEU A 44 3.46 -1.00 -3.88
CA LEU A 44 3.11 -1.89 -4.99
C LEU A 44 3.06 -1.10 -6.29
N PRO A 45 3.46 -1.69 -7.44
CA PRO A 45 3.13 -1.12 -8.74
C PRO A 45 1.61 -0.93 -8.84
N TYR A 46 1.15 0.21 -9.31
CA TYR A 46 -0.27 0.46 -9.44
C TYR A 46 -0.88 -0.44 -10.53
N SER A 47 -1.87 -1.22 -10.14
CA SER A 47 -2.79 -1.93 -11.02
C SER A 47 -4.17 -1.94 -10.36
N ALA A 48 -5.24 -2.03 -11.16
CA ALA A 48 -6.60 -2.15 -10.62
C ALA A 48 -6.76 -3.39 -9.71
N GLU A 49 -6.01 -4.45 -10.00
CA GLU A 49 -5.98 -5.66 -9.17
C GLU A 49 -5.35 -5.41 -7.81
N HIS A 50 -4.18 -4.76 -7.75
CA HIS A 50 -3.53 -4.43 -6.49
C HIS A 50 -4.38 -3.48 -5.64
N GLU A 51 -5.03 -2.49 -6.26
CA GLU A 51 -5.95 -1.60 -5.54
C GLU A 51 -7.13 -2.36 -4.94
N LYS A 52 -7.73 -3.29 -5.68
CA LYS A 52 -8.82 -4.14 -5.20
C LYS A 52 -8.36 -5.00 -4.02
N VAL A 53 -7.19 -5.62 -4.12
CA VAL A 53 -6.62 -6.45 -3.05
C VAL A 53 -6.36 -5.63 -1.79
N ILE A 54 -5.76 -4.45 -1.91
CA ILE A 54 -5.50 -3.54 -0.79
C ILE A 54 -6.80 -3.05 -0.15
N THR A 55 -7.80 -2.73 -0.95
CA THR A 55 -9.13 -2.31 -0.45
C THR A 55 -9.77 -3.42 0.38
N ASN A 56 -9.70 -4.67 -0.07
CA ASN A 56 -10.20 -5.82 0.68
C ASN A 56 -9.40 -6.04 1.98
N MET A 57 -8.07 -5.95 1.93
CA MET A 57 -7.24 -6.02 3.14
C MET A 57 -7.58 -4.93 4.16
N LEU A 58 -7.95 -3.73 3.71
CA LEU A 58 -8.35 -2.63 4.57
C LEU A 58 -9.67 -2.93 5.29
N ALA A 59 -10.63 -3.56 4.60
CA ALA A 59 -11.86 -4.06 5.20
C ALA A 59 -11.57 -5.15 6.25
N ASP A 60 -10.74 -6.15 5.90
CA ASP A 60 -10.33 -7.23 6.80
C ASP A 60 -9.65 -6.70 8.07
N LEU A 61 -8.77 -5.69 7.92
CA LEU A 61 -8.07 -5.07 9.05
C LEU A 61 -9.03 -4.31 9.96
N LYS A 62 -10.03 -3.62 9.41
CA LYS A 62 -11.05 -2.91 10.18
C LYS A 62 -11.85 -3.87 11.05
N GLU A 63 -12.24 -5.03 10.53
CA GLU A 63 -12.96 -6.07 11.28
C GLU A 63 -12.12 -6.63 12.44
N GLN A 64 -10.80 -6.67 12.29
CA GLN A 64 -9.85 -7.15 13.29
C GLN A 64 -9.42 -6.06 14.30
N GLY A 65 -10.07 -4.90 14.29
CA GLY A 65 -9.76 -3.77 15.18
C GLY A 65 -8.48 -3.01 14.81
N GLY A 66 -7.94 -3.24 13.62
CA GLY A 66 -6.85 -2.47 13.04
C GLY A 66 -7.35 -1.33 12.16
N ALA A 67 -6.43 -0.48 11.72
CA ALA A 67 -6.69 0.52 10.68
C ALA A 67 -5.58 0.47 9.62
N ALA A 68 -5.86 1.00 8.44
CA ALA A 68 -4.85 1.20 7.41
C ALA A 68 -5.24 2.36 6.51
N PHE A 69 -4.24 2.93 5.84
CA PHE A 69 -4.43 3.92 4.79
C PHE A 69 -3.72 3.45 3.53
N PHE A 70 -4.24 3.80 2.37
CA PHE A 70 -3.51 3.66 1.12
C PHE A 70 -3.60 4.92 0.28
N PHE A 71 -2.56 5.18 -0.51
CA PHE A 71 -2.51 6.28 -1.45
C PHE A 71 -2.37 5.71 -2.85
N ALA A 72 -3.32 6.06 -3.70
CA ALA A 72 -3.25 5.78 -5.12
C ALA A 72 -2.64 6.97 -5.87
N PRO A 73 -1.85 6.71 -6.92
CA PRO A 73 -1.25 7.77 -7.69
C PRO A 73 -2.35 8.56 -8.40
N ARG A 74 -2.31 9.88 -8.26
CA ARG A 74 -3.07 10.77 -9.15
C ARG A 74 -2.18 11.16 -10.31
N LEU A 75 -2.74 11.15 -11.52
CA LEU A 75 -2.12 11.77 -12.69
C LEU A 75 -1.93 13.27 -12.40
N GLY A 76 -0.71 13.66 -12.07
CA GLY A 76 -0.29 15.05 -11.98
C GLY A 76 0.30 15.49 -13.32
N VAL A 77 -0.38 16.36 -14.05
CA VAL A 77 0.22 17.02 -15.22
C VAL A 77 0.99 18.23 -14.72
N THR A 78 2.30 18.09 -14.50
CA THR A 78 3.17 19.24 -14.26
C THR A 78 3.39 19.95 -15.59
N ARG A 79 2.62 21.00 -15.88
CA ARG A 79 3.02 21.95 -16.92
C ARG A 79 4.20 22.73 -16.36
N CYS A 80 5.41 22.43 -16.85
CA CYS A 80 6.54 23.32 -16.65
C CYS A 80 6.20 24.66 -17.31
N SER A 81 5.91 25.68 -16.51
CA SER A 81 5.81 27.06 -16.97
C SER A 81 7.22 27.53 -17.32
N ASN A 82 7.56 27.55 -18.61
CA ASN A 82 8.80 28.13 -19.10
C ASN A 82 8.73 29.65 -18.82
N ARG A 83 9.53 30.14 -17.88
CA ARG A 83 9.76 31.58 -17.66
C ARG A 83 11.26 31.83 -17.72
#